data_AF-A0A923D9Z5-F1
#
_entry.id   AF-A0A923D9Z5-F1
#
_cell.length_a   1.000
_cell.length_b   1.000
_cell.length_c   1.000
_cell.angle_alpha   90.00
_cell.angle_beta   90.00
_cell.angle_gamma   90.00
#
_symmetry.space_group_name_H-M   'P 1'
#
loop_
_entity.id
_entity.type
_entity.pdbx_description
1 polymer ?
#
loop_
_entity_poly.entity_id
_entity_poly.type
_entity_poly.pdbx_seq_one_letter_code
_entity_poly.pdbx_strand_id
1 'polypeptide(L)'
;MVKIIQEKTSPQSKKGVDMQLLVGMENGADGRPLAWALDHPGCYAYGADSAEAVVNLAPAFLAFKAWIGRHTRENWLADIRDVDVHLSEVWEVYNIDENYNATPDGSYEVNAWFRHDWKPVTRLDVRRGLQVLAFSRADLLELVQGLPDEILDRTYPRERWSIRGVMGHIAKAEWWYMDRLEQAGVASQQPARKYI
;
A
#
# COMPACT_ATOMS: atom_id res chain seq x y z
N MET A 1 -12.31 -18.65 63.91
CA MET A 1 -11.99 -17.35 63.27
C MET A 1 -11.65 -17.64 61.81
N VAL A 2 -12.61 -17.47 60.90
CA VAL A 2 -12.47 -17.83 59.48
C VAL A 2 -11.99 -16.59 58.72
N LYS A 3 -10.78 -16.62 58.15
CA LYS A 3 -10.31 -15.60 57.21
C LYS A 3 -10.79 -15.99 55.81
N ILE A 4 -11.80 -15.29 55.32
CA ILE A 4 -12.19 -15.29 53.91
C ILE A 4 -11.21 -14.38 53.19
N ILE A 5 -10.28 -14.95 52.44
CA ILE A 5 -9.40 -14.20 51.54
C ILE A 5 -10.20 -14.01 50.24
N GLN A 6 -10.71 -12.80 50.03
CA GLN A 6 -11.23 -12.39 48.73
C GLN A 6 -10.04 -12.12 47.81
N GLU A 7 -9.79 -13.03 46.87
CA GLU A 7 -8.93 -12.77 45.72
C GLU A 7 -9.58 -11.69 44.84
N LYS A 8 -8.99 -10.49 44.85
CA LYS A 8 -9.24 -9.50 43.79
C LYS A 8 -8.57 -10.00 42.52
N THR A 9 -9.35 -10.58 41.60
CA THR A 9 -8.93 -10.75 40.21
C THR A 9 -8.73 -9.37 39.59
N SER A 10 -7.46 -8.95 39.51
CA SER A 10 -7.03 -7.82 38.70
C SER A 10 -7.29 -8.17 37.22
N PRO A 11 -7.86 -7.28 36.39
CA PRO A 11 -8.06 -7.57 34.97
C PRO A 11 -6.69 -7.76 34.31
N GLN A 12 -6.42 -8.99 33.84
CA GLN A 12 -5.27 -9.28 33.00
C GLN A 12 -5.31 -8.36 31.78
N SER A 13 -4.37 -7.41 31.71
CA SER A 13 -4.16 -6.68 30.47
C SER A 13 -3.79 -7.70 29.41
N LYS A 14 -4.51 -7.70 28.27
CA LYS A 14 -4.12 -8.53 27.13
C LYS A 14 -2.65 -8.22 26.82
N LYS A 15 -1.78 -9.23 26.87
CA LYS A 15 -0.40 -9.10 26.39
C LYS A 15 -0.49 -8.77 24.90
N GLY A 16 0.16 -7.69 24.50
CA GLY A 16 0.28 -7.36 23.08
C GLY A 16 1.10 -8.42 22.36
N VAL A 17 1.05 -8.40 21.03
CA VAL A 17 1.79 -9.32 20.17
C VAL A 17 2.93 -8.57 19.50
N ASP A 18 4.11 -9.20 19.44
CA ASP A 18 5.26 -8.73 18.68
C ASP A 18 5.07 -9.15 17.22
N MET A 19 5.29 -8.23 16.29
CA MET A 19 5.13 -8.47 14.87
C MET A 19 6.46 -8.44 14.15
N GLN A 20 6.71 -9.45 13.30
CA GLN A 20 7.73 -9.35 12.26
C GLN A 20 7.10 -8.84 10.97
N LEU A 21 7.60 -7.70 10.47
CA LEU A 21 7.17 -7.06 9.24
C LEU A 21 8.10 -7.48 8.10
N LEU A 22 7.62 -8.35 7.21
CA LEU A 22 8.38 -8.77 6.03
C LEU A 22 8.42 -7.66 4.98
N VAL A 23 9.62 -7.36 4.49
CA VAL A 23 9.86 -6.28 3.53
C VAL A 23 10.28 -6.83 2.18
N GLY A 24 9.57 -6.42 1.13
CA GLY A 24 10.05 -6.50 -0.25
C GLY A 24 10.61 -5.14 -0.64
N MET A 25 11.88 -5.09 -1.02
CA MET A 25 12.51 -3.88 -1.52
C MET A 25 12.42 -3.84 -3.03
N GLU A 26 11.88 -2.75 -3.58
CA GLU A 26 11.84 -2.48 -5.01
C GLU A 26 12.66 -1.24 -5.31
N ASN A 27 13.80 -1.43 -5.98
CA ASN A 27 14.71 -0.35 -6.34
C ASN A 27 14.42 0.12 -7.76
N GLY A 28 14.28 1.43 -7.94
CA GLY A 28 14.08 2.05 -9.25
C GLY A 28 12.62 2.29 -9.63
N ALA A 29 11.65 1.83 -8.84
CA ALA A 29 10.22 2.13 -9.05
C ALA A 29 9.98 3.65 -9.03
N ASP A 30 9.46 4.20 -10.12
CA ASP A 30 9.32 5.65 -10.34
C ASP A 30 10.63 6.43 -10.05
N GLY A 31 11.79 5.79 -10.25
CA GLY A 31 13.11 6.38 -10.03
C GLY A 31 13.56 6.49 -8.57
N ARG A 32 12.95 5.74 -7.63
CA ARG A 32 13.32 5.76 -6.20
C ARG A 32 13.19 4.39 -5.51
N PRO A 33 13.91 4.15 -4.40
CA PRO A 33 13.74 2.96 -3.58
C PRO A 33 12.39 2.94 -2.85
N LEU A 34 11.69 1.81 -2.91
CA LEU A 34 10.39 1.57 -2.32
C LEU A 34 10.40 0.29 -1.48
N ALA A 35 10.10 0.42 -0.19
CA ALA A 35 9.93 -0.68 0.74
C ALA A 35 8.44 -1.05 0.89
N TRP A 36 8.09 -2.29 0.58
CA TRP A 36 6.74 -2.83 0.70
C TRP A 36 6.59 -3.66 1.97
N ALA A 37 5.58 -3.39 2.81
CA ALA A 37 5.18 -4.31 3.86
C ALA A 37 4.34 -5.45 3.27
N LEU A 38 4.96 -6.61 3.05
CA LEU A 38 4.40 -7.67 2.19
C LEU A 38 3.06 -8.23 2.65
N ASP A 39 2.83 -8.35 3.97
CA ASP A 39 1.56 -8.83 4.54
C ASP A 39 0.53 -7.69 4.76
N HIS A 40 0.85 -6.44 4.37
CA HIS A 40 -0.01 -5.27 4.59
C HIS A 40 -0.15 -4.41 3.33
N PRO A 41 -0.98 -4.83 2.37
CA PRO A 41 -1.27 -4.04 1.18
C PRO A 41 -1.70 -2.61 1.54
N GLY A 42 -1.05 -1.62 0.92
CA GLY A 42 -1.25 -0.20 1.20
C GLY A 42 -0.28 0.40 2.23
N CYS A 43 0.58 -0.40 2.86
CA CYS A 43 1.65 0.07 3.74
C CYS A 43 3.01 -0.05 3.04
N TYR A 44 3.65 1.09 2.79
CA TYR A 44 4.95 1.16 2.13
C TYR A 44 5.71 2.42 2.57
N ALA A 45 7.00 2.48 2.26
CA ALA A 45 7.84 3.64 2.54
C ALA A 45 8.86 3.87 1.43
N TYR A 46 9.17 5.15 1.16
CA TYR A 46 10.29 5.54 0.31
C TYR A 46 11.50 5.92 1.17
N GLY A 47 12.68 5.95 0.54
CA GLY A 47 13.92 6.48 1.12
C GLY A 47 14.81 7.08 0.03
N ALA A 48 15.85 7.82 0.42
CA ALA A 48 16.90 8.26 -0.51
C ALA A 48 17.74 7.06 -1.01
N ASP A 49 17.84 6.02 -0.20
CA ASP A 49 18.42 4.72 -0.54
C ASP A 49 17.57 3.58 0.04
N SER A 50 17.93 2.33 -0.30
CA SER A 50 17.21 1.14 0.16
C SER A 50 17.23 0.99 1.68
N ALA A 51 18.31 1.38 2.36
CA ALA A 51 18.43 1.23 3.81
C ALA A 51 17.48 2.21 4.52
N GLU A 52 17.43 3.45 4.06
CA GLU A 52 16.49 4.44 4.56
C GLU A 52 15.03 4.03 4.30
N ALA A 53 14.72 3.47 3.13
CA ALA A 53 13.37 2.98 2.83
C ALA A 53 12.93 1.87 3.81
N VAL A 54 13.83 0.94 4.15
CA VAL A 54 13.57 -0.11 5.16
C VAL A 54 13.35 0.51 6.55
N VAL A 55 14.19 1.45 6.97
CA VAL A 55 14.06 2.14 8.27
C VAL A 55 12.73 2.90 8.36
N ASN A 56 12.32 3.55 7.27
CA ASN A 56 11.07 4.31 7.19
C ASN A 56 9.82 3.42 7.22
N LEU A 57 9.95 2.10 7.04
CA LEU A 57 8.79 1.21 7.04
C LEU A 57 8.16 1.05 8.44
N ALA A 58 8.97 1.05 9.51
CA ALA A 58 8.44 0.97 10.88
C ALA A 58 7.50 2.15 11.22
N PRO A 59 7.89 3.44 11.05
CA PRO A 59 6.98 4.54 11.27
C PRO A 59 5.80 4.56 10.29
N ALA A 60 6.00 4.15 9.02
CA ALA A 60 4.89 4.02 8.05
C ALA A 60 3.85 2.99 8.52
N PHE A 61 4.30 1.85 9.04
CA PHE A 61 3.43 0.82 9.59
C PHE A 61 2.66 1.29 10.82
N LEU A 62 3.30 2.04 11.74
CA LEU A 62 2.61 2.62 12.89
C LEU A 62 1.55 3.64 12.46
N ALA A 63 1.85 4.47 11.44
CA ALA A 63 0.89 5.39 10.85
C ALA A 63 -0.29 4.64 10.19
N PHE A 64 0.00 3.56 9.46
CA PHE A 64 -1.01 2.69 8.85
C PHE A 64 -1.91 2.04 9.91
N LYS A 65 -1.32 1.46 10.97
CA LYS A 65 -2.05 0.92 12.13
C LYS A 65 -2.98 1.96 12.76
N ALA A 66 -2.48 3.17 12.98
CA ALA A 66 -3.28 4.26 13.55
C ALA A 66 -4.39 4.70 12.59
N TRP A 67 -4.12 4.72 11.29
CA TRP A 67 -5.09 5.04 10.24
C TRP A 67 -6.23 4.02 10.17
N ILE A 68 -5.93 2.71 10.18
CA ILE A 68 -6.96 1.65 10.27
C ILE A 68 -7.83 1.84 11.52
N GLY A 69 -7.22 2.18 12.66
CA GLY A 69 -7.93 2.43 13.90
C GLY A 69 -8.90 3.62 13.89
N ARG A 70 -8.71 4.59 12.99
CA ARG A 70 -9.66 5.71 12.81
C ARG A 70 -10.88 5.31 11.98
N HIS A 71 -10.71 4.38 11.05
CA HIS A 71 -11.75 3.97 10.10
C HIS A 71 -12.65 2.83 10.60
N THR A 72 -12.15 1.97 11.50
CA THR A 72 -12.93 0.82 11.98
C THR A 72 -12.71 0.51 13.45
N ARG A 73 -13.79 0.08 14.12
CA ARG A 73 -13.72 -0.51 15.47
C ARG A 73 -13.09 -1.90 15.46
N GLU A 74 -13.17 -2.60 14.33
CA GLU A 74 -12.53 -3.91 14.11
C GLU A 74 -11.09 -3.73 13.61
N ASN A 75 -10.28 -2.99 14.38
CA ASN A 75 -8.87 -2.78 14.03
C ASN A 75 -8.06 -4.07 14.25
N TRP A 76 -7.75 -4.76 13.16
CA TRP A 76 -6.97 -6.01 13.18
C TRP A 76 -5.49 -5.84 13.54
N LEU A 77 -5.01 -4.61 13.71
CA LEU A 77 -3.64 -4.28 14.11
C LEU A 77 -3.57 -3.77 15.56
N ALA A 78 -4.70 -3.68 16.28
CA ALA A 78 -4.78 -3.04 17.59
C ALA A 78 -3.80 -3.63 18.62
N ASP A 79 -3.69 -4.96 18.66
CA ASP A 79 -2.92 -5.70 19.67
C ASP A 79 -1.40 -5.73 19.40
N ILE A 80 -0.94 -5.25 18.23
CA ILE A 80 0.50 -5.22 17.89
C ILE A 80 1.21 -4.14 18.72
N ARG A 81 2.27 -4.47 19.45
CA ARG A 81 3.00 -3.46 20.26
C ARG A 81 4.37 -3.15 19.69
N ASP A 82 5.11 -4.20 19.39
CA ASP A 82 6.47 -4.12 18.89
C ASP A 82 6.52 -4.62 17.44
N VAL A 83 7.37 -3.98 16.63
CA VAL A 83 7.53 -4.28 15.21
C VAL A 83 9.02 -4.50 14.94
N ASP A 84 9.36 -5.70 14.50
CA ASP A 84 10.68 -6.05 13.99
C ASP A 84 10.63 -6.07 12.46
N VAL A 85 11.50 -5.33 11.80
CA VAL A 85 11.49 -5.18 10.34
C VAL A 85 12.50 -6.14 9.72
N HIS A 86 12.02 -7.01 8.83
CA HIS A 86 12.84 -8.05 8.22
C HIS A 86 12.85 -7.94 6.69
N LEU A 87 13.99 -7.57 6.12
CA LEU A 87 14.20 -7.58 4.67
C LEU A 87 14.14 -9.00 4.13
N SER A 88 13.11 -9.30 3.34
CA SER A 88 12.85 -10.63 2.78
C SER A 88 13.39 -10.80 1.38
N GLU A 89 13.24 -9.80 0.51
CA GLU A 89 13.60 -9.87 -0.90
C GLU A 89 13.91 -8.48 -1.46
N VAL A 90 14.77 -8.43 -2.48
CA VAL A 90 15.10 -7.20 -3.21
C VAL A 90 14.84 -7.44 -4.69
N TRP A 91 14.16 -6.50 -5.33
CA TRP A 91 13.87 -6.44 -6.76
C TRP A 91 14.50 -5.19 -7.35
N GLU A 92 15.27 -5.35 -8.42
CA GLU A 92 15.80 -4.25 -9.20
C GLU A 92 14.88 -4.06 -10.41
N VAL A 93 14.21 -2.91 -10.49
CA VAL A 93 13.37 -2.56 -11.64
C VAL A 93 14.24 -2.45 -12.88
N TYR A 94 13.78 -3.05 -13.97
CA TYR A 94 14.46 -3.03 -15.26
C TYR A 94 13.46 -2.84 -16.40
N ASN A 95 13.96 -2.37 -17.54
CA ASN A 95 13.16 -2.15 -18.73
C ASN A 95 13.36 -3.28 -19.75
N ILE A 96 12.33 -3.56 -20.53
CA ILE A 96 12.37 -4.51 -21.65
C ILE A 96 11.91 -3.89 -22.97
N ASP A 97 12.44 -4.40 -24.07
CA ASP A 97 12.00 -4.09 -25.43
C ASP A 97 10.79 -4.96 -25.87
N GLU A 98 10.32 -4.74 -27.10
CA GLU A 98 9.23 -5.50 -27.71
C GLU A 98 9.55 -7.00 -27.93
N ASN A 99 10.82 -7.39 -27.83
CA ASN A 99 11.28 -8.76 -27.94
C ASN A 99 11.54 -9.39 -26.56
N TYR A 100 11.12 -8.73 -25.48
CA TYR A 100 11.32 -9.14 -24.08
C TYR A 100 12.79 -9.21 -23.65
N ASN A 101 13.69 -8.50 -24.34
CA ASN A 101 15.08 -8.38 -23.90
C ASN A 101 15.21 -7.25 -22.87
N ALA A 102 15.94 -7.52 -21.78
CA ALA A 102 16.29 -6.48 -20.82
C ALA A 102 17.23 -5.44 -21.46
N THR A 103 16.79 -4.19 -21.50
CA THR A 103 17.56 -3.07 -22.05
C THR A 103 17.15 -1.75 -21.38
N PRO A 104 18.10 -0.86 -21.05
CA PRO A 104 17.79 0.43 -20.42
C PRO A 104 16.80 1.30 -21.23
N ASP A 105 16.87 1.20 -22.56
CA ASP A 105 16.02 1.96 -23.50
C ASP A 105 14.66 1.30 -23.76
N GLY A 106 14.35 0.23 -23.01
CA GLY A 106 13.10 -0.50 -23.13
C GLY A 106 11.90 0.38 -22.79
N SER A 107 10.79 0.17 -23.49
CA SER A 107 9.57 0.97 -23.32
C SER A 107 8.66 0.47 -22.19
N TYR A 108 8.91 -0.74 -21.69
CA TYR A 108 8.13 -1.37 -20.64
C TYR A 108 8.99 -1.57 -19.39
N GLU A 109 8.55 -1.00 -18.27
CA GLU A 109 9.16 -1.16 -16.95
C GLU A 109 8.63 -2.43 -16.28
N VAL A 110 9.53 -3.28 -15.80
CA VAL A 110 9.19 -4.50 -15.07
C VAL A 110 9.32 -4.25 -13.56
N ASN A 111 8.18 -4.02 -12.93
CA ASN A 111 8.05 -3.86 -11.48
C ASN A 111 8.16 -5.19 -10.72
N ALA A 112 8.22 -5.09 -9.39
CA ALA A 112 8.42 -6.23 -8.52
C ALA A 112 7.26 -7.25 -8.58
N TRP A 113 7.66 -8.53 -8.59
CA TRP A 113 6.81 -9.67 -8.24
C TRP A 113 7.60 -10.54 -7.27
N PHE A 114 7.38 -10.32 -5.98
CA PHE A 114 8.11 -11.00 -4.92
C PHE A 114 7.64 -12.46 -4.79
N ARG A 115 8.49 -13.32 -4.24
CA ARG A 115 8.10 -14.71 -3.92
C ARG A 115 6.93 -14.76 -2.93
N HIS A 116 6.76 -13.71 -2.14
CA HIS A 116 5.62 -13.57 -1.24
C HIS A 116 4.28 -13.52 -2.00
N ASP A 117 4.26 -12.93 -3.19
CA ASP A 117 3.06 -12.77 -4.02
C ASP A 117 2.55 -14.12 -4.58
N TRP A 118 3.33 -15.20 -4.43
CA TRP A 118 2.91 -16.55 -4.82
C TRP A 118 1.95 -17.19 -3.82
N LYS A 119 1.80 -16.62 -2.62
CA LYS A 119 0.89 -17.14 -1.61
C LYS A 119 -0.57 -17.00 -2.09
N PRO A 120 -1.41 -18.01 -1.89
CA PRO A 120 -2.83 -17.89 -2.21
C PRO A 120 -3.49 -16.79 -1.36
N VAL A 121 -4.23 -15.90 -2.02
CA VAL A 121 -5.02 -14.87 -1.34
C VAL A 121 -6.17 -15.54 -0.55
N THR A 122 -6.28 -15.22 0.73
CA THR A 122 -7.36 -15.74 1.59
C THR A 122 -8.60 -14.85 1.57
N ARG A 123 -9.73 -15.38 2.04
CA ARG A 123 -10.96 -14.58 2.22
C ARG A 123 -10.77 -13.41 3.20
N LEU A 124 -9.86 -13.55 4.16
CA LEU A 124 -9.55 -12.49 5.12
C LEU A 124 -8.77 -11.37 4.44
N ASP A 125 -7.81 -11.72 3.58
CA ASP A 125 -7.02 -10.76 2.81
C ASP A 125 -7.91 -9.96 1.87
N VAL A 126 -8.80 -10.62 1.12
CA VAL A 126 -9.77 -9.92 0.26
C VAL A 126 -10.62 -8.95 1.06
N ARG A 127 -11.15 -9.37 2.21
CA ARG A 127 -12.00 -8.52 3.05
C ARG A 127 -11.25 -7.28 3.55
N ARG A 128 -10.05 -7.47 4.09
CA ARG A 128 -9.22 -6.37 4.61
C ARG A 128 -8.73 -5.46 3.49
N GLY A 129 -8.32 -6.03 2.36
CA GLY A 129 -7.93 -5.26 1.17
C GLY A 129 -9.07 -4.37 0.67
N LEU A 130 -10.29 -4.91 0.58
CA LEU A 130 -11.47 -4.12 0.23
C LEU A 130 -11.77 -3.01 1.26
N GLN A 131 -11.56 -3.26 2.56
CA GLN A 131 -11.69 -2.22 3.58
C GLN A 131 -10.66 -1.11 3.40
N VAL A 132 -9.38 -1.46 3.18
CA VAL A 132 -8.31 -0.49 2.92
C VAL A 132 -8.65 0.37 1.70
N LEU A 133 -9.04 -0.24 0.58
CA LEU A 133 -9.44 0.48 -0.63
C LEU A 133 -10.62 1.44 -0.38
N ALA A 134 -11.64 0.98 0.36
CA ALA A 134 -12.81 1.79 0.69
C ALA A 134 -12.45 3.00 1.57
N PHE A 135 -11.61 2.78 2.59
CA PHE A 135 -11.13 3.85 3.49
C PHE A 135 -10.28 4.86 2.74
N SER A 136 -9.32 4.40 1.91
CA SER A 136 -8.46 5.28 1.11
C SER A 136 -9.27 6.12 0.12
N ARG A 137 -10.30 5.55 -0.49
CA ARG A 137 -11.20 6.29 -1.38
C ARG A 137 -11.99 7.35 -0.63
N ALA A 138 -12.54 7.02 0.55
CA ALA A 138 -13.29 7.97 1.36
C ALA A 138 -12.42 9.17 1.76
N ASP A 139 -11.20 8.92 2.26
CA ASP A 139 -10.26 9.97 2.65
C ASP A 139 -9.84 10.83 1.46
N LEU A 140 -9.56 10.21 0.30
CA LEU A 140 -9.21 10.96 -0.91
C LEU A 140 -10.35 11.89 -1.33
N LEU A 141 -11.59 11.38 -1.37
CA LEU A 141 -12.75 12.16 -1.76
C LEU A 141 -13.01 13.31 -0.77
N GLU A 142 -12.92 13.05 0.54
CA GLU A 142 -13.04 14.08 1.56
C GLU A 142 -11.97 15.17 1.41
N LEU A 143 -10.72 14.78 1.16
CA LEU A 143 -9.59 15.71 1.03
C LEU A 143 -9.72 16.63 -0.18
N VAL A 144 -10.23 16.12 -1.30
CA VAL A 144 -10.34 16.89 -2.55
C VAL A 144 -11.68 17.61 -2.73
N GLN A 145 -12.68 17.27 -1.91
CA GLN A 145 -14.00 17.85 -1.99
C GLN A 145 -13.95 19.36 -1.72
N GLY A 146 -14.44 20.15 -2.68
CA GLY A 146 -14.52 21.60 -2.55
C GLY A 146 -13.22 22.36 -2.81
N LEU A 147 -12.13 21.68 -3.21
CA LEU A 147 -10.93 22.36 -3.69
C LEU A 147 -11.24 23.11 -5.00
N PRO A 148 -10.84 24.39 -5.13
CA PRO A 148 -11.05 25.14 -6.36
C PRO A 148 -10.14 24.61 -7.48
N ASP A 149 -10.54 24.80 -8.73
CA ASP A 149 -9.81 24.32 -9.91
C ASP A 149 -8.35 24.77 -9.93
N GLU A 150 -8.05 26.00 -9.51
CA GLU A 150 -6.67 26.50 -9.42
C GLU A 150 -5.79 25.62 -8.51
N ILE A 151 -6.33 25.11 -7.41
CA ILE A 151 -5.59 24.23 -6.48
C ILE A 151 -5.49 22.83 -7.07
N LEU A 152 -6.58 22.32 -7.67
CA LEU A 152 -6.58 21.01 -8.31
C LEU A 152 -5.57 20.90 -9.46
N ASP A 153 -5.37 21.98 -10.20
CA ASP A 153 -4.50 22.04 -11.37
C ASP A 153 -3.08 22.56 -11.07
N ARG A 154 -2.80 22.94 -9.82
CA ARG A 154 -1.47 23.40 -9.40
C ARG A 154 -0.44 22.28 -9.50
N THR A 155 0.73 22.60 -10.05
CA THR A 155 1.89 21.70 -10.14
C THR A 155 2.98 22.11 -9.14
N TYR A 156 3.77 21.13 -8.68
CA TYR A 156 4.86 21.35 -7.73
C TYR A 156 6.20 20.84 -8.30
N PRO A 157 7.34 21.49 -8.00
CA PRO A 157 8.64 20.98 -8.43
C PRO A 157 8.89 19.56 -7.92
N ARG A 158 9.40 18.70 -8.78
CA ARG A 158 9.66 17.26 -8.54
C ARG A 158 8.42 16.37 -8.41
N GLU A 159 7.22 16.93 -8.51
CA GLU A 159 6.00 16.14 -8.61
C GLU A 159 5.61 15.92 -10.07
N ARG A 160 5.29 14.68 -10.42
CA ARG A 160 4.92 14.31 -11.81
C ARG A 160 3.57 14.88 -12.22
N TRP A 161 2.63 15.01 -11.28
CA TRP A 161 1.24 15.34 -11.53
C TRP A 161 0.70 16.40 -10.55
N SER A 162 -0.28 17.18 -11.00
CA SER A 162 -1.16 17.95 -10.11
C SER A 162 -2.11 17.02 -9.34
N ILE A 163 -2.87 17.54 -8.38
CA ILE A 163 -3.91 16.76 -7.67
C ILE A 163 -4.90 16.17 -8.69
N ARG A 164 -5.35 16.96 -9.67
CA ARG A 164 -6.23 16.47 -10.75
C ARG A 164 -5.57 15.36 -11.57
N GLY A 165 -4.28 15.50 -11.86
CA GLY A 165 -3.51 14.46 -12.56
C GLY A 165 -3.45 13.15 -11.79
N VAL A 166 -3.20 13.20 -10.47
CA VAL A 166 -3.21 12.03 -9.58
C VAL A 166 -4.59 11.37 -9.55
N MET A 167 -5.66 12.14 -9.34
CA MET A 167 -7.04 11.61 -9.37
C MET A 167 -7.37 10.95 -10.72
N GLY A 168 -6.97 11.59 -11.82
CA GLY A 168 -7.15 11.05 -13.16
C GLY A 168 -6.35 9.78 -13.42
N HIS A 169 -5.17 9.64 -12.82
CA HIS A 169 -4.38 8.40 -12.89
C HIS A 169 -5.05 7.27 -12.09
N ILE A 170 -5.48 7.54 -10.86
CA ILE A 170 -6.18 6.56 -10.01
C ILE A 170 -7.46 6.08 -10.69
N ALA A 171 -8.31 6.99 -11.18
CA ALA A 171 -9.56 6.64 -11.85
C ALA A 171 -9.33 5.75 -13.09
N LYS A 172 -8.25 6.00 -13.84
CA LYS A 172 -7.87 5.16 -14.99
C LYS A 172 -7.37 3.78 -14.55
N ALA A 173 -6.57 3.70 -13.49
CA ALA A 173 -6.11 2.43 -12.94
C ALA A 173 -7.29 1.58 -12.45
N GLU A 174 -8.21 2.18 -11.67
CA GLU A 174 -9.44 1.50 -11.22
C GLU A 174 -10.26 0.98 -12.41
N TRP A 175 -10.52 1.83 -13.42
CA TRP A 175 -11.24 1.41 -14.63
C TRP A 175 -10.52 0.25 -15.35
N TRP A 176 -9.19 0.34 -15.49
CA TRP A 176 -8.39 -0.67 -16.19
C TRP A 176 -8.44 -2.05 -15.51
N TYR A 177 -8.37 -2.08 -14.17
CA TYR A 177 -8.55 -3.32 -13.42
C TYR A 177 -9.96 -3.89 -13.57
N MET A 178 -10.98 -3.03 -13.47
CA MET A 178 -12.38 -3.48 -13.62
C MET A 178 -12.67 -3.97 -15.05
N ASP A 179 -12.07 -3.38 -16.08
CA ASP A 179 -12.24 -3.81 -17.47
C ASP A 179 -11.70 -5.22 -17.71
N ARG A 180 -10.53 -5.55 -17.13
CA ARG A 180 -9.95 -6.90 -17.15
C ARG A 180 -10.76 -7.94 -16.40
N LEU A 181 -11.63 -7.50 -15.50
CA LEU A 181 -12.59 -8.34 -14.80
C LEU A 181 -13.97 -8.35 -15.48
N GLU A 182 -14.12 -7.70 -16.63
CA GLU A 182 -15.38 -7.50 -17.36
C GLU A 182 -16.45 -6.76 -16.52
N GLN A 183 -15.98 -5.90 -15.60
CA GLN A 183 -16.78 -5.20 -14.60
C GLN A 183 -16.74 -3.67 -14.75
N ALA A 184 -15.99 -3.12 -15.70
CA ALA A 184 -15.88 -1.67 -15.89
C ALA A 184 -17.23 -1.00 -16.20
N GLY A 185 -18.17 -1.72 -16.82
CA GLY A 185 -19.54 -1.24 -17.10
C GLY A 185 -19.63 -0.09 -18.12
N VAL A 186 -18.50 0.49 -18.53
CA VAL A 186 -18.37 1.54 -19.53
C VAL A 186 -17.14 1.28 -20.39
N ALA A 187 -17.28 1.48 -21.71
CA ALA A 187 -16.15 1.38 -22.64
C ALA A 187 -15.12 2.47 -22.37
N SER A 188 -13.84 2.20 -22.64
CA SER A 188 -12.79 3.22 -22.54
C SER A 188 -13.11 4.38 -23.47
N GLN A 189 -13.02 5.61 -22.96
CA GLN A 189 -13.05 6.81 -23.82
C GLN A 189 -11.72 7.03 -24.56
N GLN A 190 -10.72 6.16 -24.36
CA GLN A 190 -9.46 6.20 -25.08
C GLN A 190 -9.38 5.01 -26.06
N PRO A 191 -8.75 5.20 -27.24
CA PRO A 191 -8.44 4.07 -28.10
C PRO A 191 -7.60 3.06 -27.31
N ALA A 192 -7.88 1.78 -27.50
CA ALA A 192 -7.08 0.70 -26.92
C ALA A 192 -5.61 1.02 -27.18
N ARG A 193 -4.83 1.33 -26.14
CA ARG A 193 -3.38 1.22 -26.26
C ARG A 193 -3.15 -0.20 -26.70
N LYS A 194 -2.55 -0.39 -27.88
CA LYS A 194 -1.97 -1.68 -28.25
C LYS A 194 -1.01 -1.99 -27.10
N TYR A 195 -1.43 -2.90 -26.23
CA TYR A 195 -0.51 -3.54 -25.31
C TYR A 195 0.50 -4.23 -26.22
N ILE A 196 1.76 -3.84 -26.05
CA ILE A 196 2.91 -4.56 -26.63
C ILE A 196 2.83 -5.99 -26.09
#